data_AF-A0A6C0HLB2-F1
#
_entry.id   AF-A0A6C0HLB2-F1
#
_cell.length_a   1.000
_cell.length_b   1.000
_cell.length_c   1.000
_cell.angle_alpha   90.00
_cell.angle_beta   90.00
_cell.angle_gamma   90.00
#
_symmetry.space_group_name_H-M   'P 1'
#
loop_
_entity.id
_entity.type
_entity.pdbx_description
1 polymer ?
#
loop_
_entity_poly.entity_id
_entity_poly.type
_entity_poly.pdbx_seq_one_letter_code
_entity_poly.pdbx_strand_id
1 'polypeptide(L)'
;MASPTTSQNKGSNYPELLINAADEIIRLMPDSLLFGTLVLYFLTQNLSYGILCIFIFETVIGHRIISWLFSQGVGDSRPTSVPDAKEKIKCRSGFMTPESNTSRIFQHGSYPSYGLFSISSLSSYFLLGMNDYAATFDSMDASGSNKYAWSTRVRVSSYSIGILLFVIICSRLYKECDTSGGVLVAVMLGLLFGWVGYVINSKVFGLESMNFLGLPYMKSRREDGNPIYVCNQVQG
;
A
#
# COMPACT_ATOMS: atom_id res chain seq x y z
N MET A 1 36.08 35.56 -4.21
CA MET A 1 35.44 36.21 -3.06
C MET A 1 34.16 35.45 -2.76
N ALA A 2 34.19 34.60 -1.73
CA ALA A 2 33.04 33.82 -1.30
C ALA A 2 32.20 34.68 -0.36
N SER A 3 30.95 34.95 -0.74
CA SER A 3 29.95 35.51 0.18
C SER A 3 29.55 34.45 1.20
N PRO A 4 29.57 34.75 2.51
CA PRO A 4 29.09 33.83 3.52
C PRO A 4 27.56 33.85 3.51
N THR A 5 26.94 32.71 3.17
CA THR A 5 25.50 32.52 3.33
C THR A 5 25.15 32.53 4.81
N THR A 6 24.40 33.55 5.18
CA THR A 6 23.79 33.78 6.48
C THR A 6 22.95 32.56 6.88
N SER A 7 23.36 31.89 7.94
CA SER A 7 22.53 30.92 8.67
C SER A 7 21.32 31.65 9.23
N GLN A 8 20.19 31.59 8.55
CA GLN A 8 18.92 32.03 9.11
C GLN A 8 18.43 30.97 10.10
N ASN A 9 18.58 31.30 11.37
CA ASN A 9 17.91 30.67 12.50
C ASN A 9 16.38 30.83 12.32
N LYS A 10 15.72 29.84 11.70
CA LYS A 10 14.26 29.73 11.70
C LYS A 10 13.85 29.14 13.04
N GLY A 11 13.29 29.97 13.93
CA GLY A 11 12.63 29.50 15.14
C GLY A 11 11.58 28.45 14.75
N SER A 12 11.71 27.23 15.26
CA SER A 12 10.85 26.13 14.87
C SER A 12 9.46 26.34 15.46
N ASN A 13 8.51 26.76 14.64
CA ASN A 13 7.10 26.62 14.98
C ASN A 13 6.80 25.12 15.07
N TYR A 14 6.53 24.61 16.28
CA TYR A 14 6.10 23.22 16.51
C TYR A 14 5.05 22.69 15.51
N PRO A 15 4.02 23.47 15.09
CA PRO A 15 3.08 22.99 14.06
C PRO A 15 3.73 22.76 12.69
N GLU A 16 4.69 23.60 12.27
CA GLU A 16 5.41 23.38 11.01
C GLU A 16 6.29 22.13 11.07
N LEU A 17 6.90 21.84 12.23
CA LEU A 17 7.71 20.63 12.41
C LEU A 17 6.85 19.36 12.27
N LEU A 18 5.66 19.35 12.90
CA LEU A 18 4.75 18.20 12.84
C LEU A 18 4.21 17.97 11.43
N ILE A 19 3.87 19.03 10.70
CA ILE A 19 3.40 18.93 9.31
C ILE A 19 4.52 18.40 8.41
N ASN A 20 5.74 18.92 8.56
CA ASN A 20 6.89 18.45 7.78
C ASN A 20 7.24 16.98 8.08
N ALA A 21 7.10 16.55 9.33
CA ALA A 21 7.32 15.16 9.72
C ALA A 21 6.24 14.22 9.15
N ALA A 22 4.96 14.61 9.23
CA ALA A 22 3.85 13.84 8.67
C ALA A 22 3.98 13.70 7.14
N ASP A 23 4.40 14.78 6.48
CA ASP A 23 4.68 14.81 5.05
C ASP A 23 5.79 13.84 4.65
N GLU A 24 6.87 13.79 5.44
CA GLU A 24 7.98 12.86 5.21
C GLU A 24 7.53 11.41 5.38
N ILE A 25 6.72 11.12 6.40
CA ILE A 25 6.16 9.78 6.64
C ILE A 25 5.31 9.32 5.45
N ILE A 26 4.39 10.17 4.97
CA ILE A 26 3.53 9.86 3.82
C ILE A 26 4.37 9.59 2.57
N ARG A 27 5.47 10.31 2.41
CA ARG A 27 6.37 10.18 1.25
C ARG A 27 7.17 8.88 1.28
N LEU A 28 7.60 8.44 2.47
CA LEU A 28 8.40 7.24 2.67
C LEU A 28 7.57 5.95 2.78
N MET A 29 6.25 6.07 2.99
CA MET A 29 5.33 4.96 3.28
C MET A 29 5.49 3.72 2.38
N PRO A 30 5.47 3.79 1.03
CA PRO A 30 5.51 2.58 0.20
C PRO A 30 6.81 1.78 0.35
N ASP A 31 7.95 2.46 0.47
CA ASP A 31 9.25 1.79 0.62
C ASP A 31 9.40 1.27 2.07
N SER A 32 8.97 2.04 3.06
CA SER A 32 8.94 1.62 4.47
C SER A 32 8.10 0.37 4.69
N LEU A 33 7.00 0.21 3.95
CA LEU A 33 6.18 -1.00 3.99
C LEU A 33 6.88 -2.20 3.36
N LEU A 34 7.61 -2.03 2.25
CA LEU A 34 8.40 -3.11 1.66
C LEU A 34 9.46 -3.63 2.64
N PHE A 35 10.25 -2.73 3.22
CA PHE A 35 11.29 -3.13 4.17
C PHE A 35 10.69 -3.65 5.48
N GLY A 36 9.62 -3.01 5.98
CA GLY A 36 8.95 -3.44 7.20
C GLY A 36 8.35 -4.84 7.08
N THR A 37 7.68 -5.13 5.96
CA THR A 37 7.10 -6.47 5.72
C THR A 37 8.17 -7.53 5.52
N LEU A 38 9.27 -7.20 4.85
CA LEU A 38 10.42 -8.10 4.71
C LEU A 38 11.05 -8.44 6.06
N VAL A 39 11.30 -7.43 6.91
CA VAL A 39 11.83 -7.64 8.27
C VAL A 39 10.86 -8.46 9.12
N LEU A 40 9.56 -8.14 9.09
CA LEU A 40 8.55 -8.90 9.82
C LEU A 40 8.45 -10.35 9.34
N TYR A 41 8.58 -10.59 8.03
CA TYR A 41 8.61 -11.94 7.49
C TYR A 41 9.80 -12.74 8.04
N PHE A 42 11.02 -12.18 8.02
CA PHE A 42 12.20 -12.86 8.57
C PHE A 42 12.08 -13.14 10.07
N LEU A 43 11.53 -12.20 10.85
CA LEU A 43 11.40 -12.32 12.30
C LEU A 43 10.28 -13.27 12.73
N THR A 44 9.12 -13.21 12.08
CA THR A 44 7.93 -13.97 12.49
C THR A 44 7.75 -15.27 11.73
N GLN A 45 8.46 -15.46 10.61
CA GLN A 45 8.27 -16.56 9.66
C GLN A 45 6.80 -16.73 9.22
N ASN A 46 6.00 -15.67 9.33
CA ASN A 46 4.60 -15.69 8.97
C ASN A 46 4.45 -15.41 7.47
N LEU A 47 3.92 -16.40 6.77
CA LEU A 47 3.79 -16.42 5.32
C LEU A 47 2.92 -15.26 4.78
N SER A 48 1.96 -14.74 5.56
CA SER A 48 1.15 -13.57 5.18
C SER A 48 2.01 -12.32 4.93
N TYR A 49 3.05 -12.08 5.74
CA TYR A 49 3.97 -10.96 5.52
C TYR A 49 4.89 -11.19 4.31
N GLY A 50 5.24 -12.46 4.03
CA GLY A 50 6.02 -12.83 2.86
C GLY A 50 5.26 -12.57 1.56
N ILE A 51 3.99 -12.99 1.48
CA ILE A 51 3.15 -12.74 0.30
C ILE A 51 2.92 -11.23 0.11
N LEU A 52 2.68 -10.50 1.21
CA LEU A 52 2.56 -9.04 1.12
C LEU A 52 3.83 -8.39 0.57
N CYS A 53 5.00 -8.87 0.99
CA CYS A 53 6.28 -8.40 0.46
C CYS A 53 6.38 -8.66 -1.06
N ILE A 54 6.04 -9.88 -1.50
CA ILE A 54 6.00 -10.24 -2.94
C ILE A 54 5.05 -9.32 -3.70
N PHE A 55 3.84 -9.10 -3.18
CA PHE A 55 2.86 -8.19 -3.80
C PHE A 55 3.36 -6.74 -3.91
N ILE A 56 4.06 -6.23 -2.90
CA ILE A 56 4.66 -4.88 -2.98
C ILE A 56 5.76 -4.85 -4.05
N PHE A 57 6.59 -5.90 -4.16
CA PHE A 57 7.56 -6.03 -5.25
C PHE A 57 6.89 -6.08 -6.63
N GLU A 58 5.81 -6.85 -6.78
CA GLU A 58 4.99 -6.91 -8.00
C GLU A 58 4.41 -5.53 -8.34
N THR A 59 3.99 -4.76 -7.32
CA THR A 59 3.48 -3.40 -7.50
C THR A 59 4.56 -2.45 -8.01
N VAL A 60 5.80 -2.55 -7.52
CA VAL A 60 6.95 -1.78 -8.04
C VAL A 60 7.21 -2.11 -9.51
N ILE A 61 7.22 -3.41 -9.84
CA ILE A 61 7.44 -3.87 -11.22
C ILE A 61 6.29 -3.44 -12.13
N GLY A 62 5.05 -3.59 -11.67
CA GLY A 62 3.84 -3.21 -12.38
C GLY A 62 3.80 -1.72 -12.68
N HIS A 63 4.12 -0.88 -11.70
CA HIS A 63 4.25 0.57 -11.89
C HIS A 63 5.27 0.91 -12.98
N ARG A 64 6.42 0.22 -12.98
CA ARG A 64 7.47 0.44 -13.98
C ARG A 64 7.03 0.05 -15.40
N ILE A 65 6.30 -1.05 -15.55
CA ILE A 65 5.74 -1.48 -16.85
C ILE A 65 4.70 -0.47 -17.34
N ILE A 66 3.80 -0.03 -16.45
CA ILE A 66 2.78 0.97 -16.75
C ILE A 66 3.45 2.28 -17.16
N SER A 67 4.41 2.76 -16.37
CA SER A 67 5.20 3.95 -16.68
C SER A 67 5.86 3.86 -18.05
N TRP A 68 6.43 2.70 -18.40
CA TRP A 68 7.04 2.49 -19.71
C TRP A 68 6.01 2.51 -20.83
N LEU A 69 4.82 1.95 -20.62
CA LEU A 69 3.72 2.01 -21.59
C LEU A 69 3.25 3.44 -21.84
N PHE A 70 3.11 4.24 -20.77
CA PHE A 70 2.72 5.64 -20.87
C PHE A 70 3.79 6.48 -21.58
N SER A 71 5.08 6.22 -21.36
CA SER A 71 6.13 6.98 -22.04
C SER A 71 6.15 6.75 -23.56
N GLN A 72 5.68 5.58 -24.03
CA GLN A 72 5.51 5.32 -25.47
C GLN A 72 4.28 6.04 -26.07
N GLY A 73 3.20 6.19 -25.29
CA GLY A 73 1.92 6.70 -25.80
C GLY A 73 1.75 8.22 -25.71
N VAL A 74 2.16 8.83 -24.59
CA VAL A 74 1.96 10.26 -24.29
C VAL A 74 3.28 11.04 -24.13
N GLY A 75 4.41 10.39 -24.44
CA GLY A 75 5.76 10.92 -24.24
C GLY A 75 6.17 10.97 -22.76
N ASP A 76 7.42 11.37 -22.49
CA ASP A 76 7.95 11.63 -21.14
C ASP A 76 7.35 12.92 -20.53
N SER A 77 6.02 12.98 -20.50
CA SER A 77 5.28 14.05 -19.86
C SER A 77 5.34 13.80 -18.36
N ARG A 78 6.27 14.44 -17.65
CA ARG A 78 6.07 14.74 -16.23
C ARG A 78 5.14 15.96 -16.19
N PRO A 79 3.84 15.83 -15.90
CA PRO A 79 3.02 16.99 -15.59
C PRO A 79 3.32 17.40 -14.14
N THR A 80 4.58 17.64 -13.81
CA THR A 80 4.90 18.41 -12.63
C THR A 80 4.64 19.85 -13.06
N SER A 81 3.56 20.44 -12.54
CA SER A 81 3.27 21.89 -12.53
C SER A 81 4.42 22.73 -11.95
N VAL A 82 5.45 22.06 -11.44
CA VAL A 82 6.59 22.58 -10.72
C VAL A 82 7.77 22.82 -11.69
N PRO A 83 8.13 24.07 -11.99
CA PRO A 83 9.20 24.42 -12.92
C PRO A 83 10.61 24.23 -12.32
N ASP A 84 10.74 24.12 -11.00
CA ASP A 84 12.03 24.22 -10.31
C ASP A 84 12.60 22.87 -9.84
N ALA A 85 13.91 22.67 -10.04
CA ALA A 85 14.59 21.40 -9.77
C ALA A 85 14.61 21.01 -8.28
N LYS A 86 14.55 22.01 -7.38
CA LYS A 86 14.47 21.82 -5.92
C LYS A 86 13.09 21.36 -5.47
N GLU A 87 12.03 21.87 -6.09
CA GLU A 87 10.65 21.47 -5.76
C GLU A 87 10.30 20.10 -6.36
N LYS A 88 10.94 19.73 -7.47
CA LYS A 88 10.87 18.37 -8.05
C LYS A 88 11.33 17.27 -7.08
N ILE A 89 12.24 17.59 -6.16
CA ILE A 89 12.70 16.67 -5.11
C ILE A 89 11.60 16.52 -4.05
N LYS A 90 10.90 17.60 -3.67
CA LYS A 90 9.85 17.60 -2.63
C LYS A 90 8.72 16.61 -2.91
N CYS A 91 8.35 16.45 -4.18
CA CYS A 91 7.24 15.60 -4.62
C CYS A 91 7.61 14.14 -4.90
N ARG A 92 8.88 13.77 -4.81
CA ARG A 92 9.35 12.40 -5.08
C ARG A 92 9.03 11.47 -3.91
N SER A 93 8.31 10.38 -4.17
CA SER A 93 8.08 9.32 -3.18
C SER A 93 9.31 8.43 -2.99
N GLY A 94 9.48 7.89 -1.77
CA GLY A 94 10.52 6.94 -1.42
C GLY A 94 11.78 7.55 -0.79
N PHE A 95 12.73 6.69 -0.42
CA PHE A 95 13.95 7.12 0.29
C PHE A 95 14.85 8.03 -0.55
N MET A 96 15.27 9.18 0.01
CA MET A 96 16.23 10.10 -0.61
C MET A 96 17.66 9.69 -0.27
N THR A 97 18.43 9.27 -1.28
CA THR A 97 19.78 8.73 -1.09
C THR A 97 20.86 9.71 -1.53
N PRO A 98 21.85 10.09 -0.71
CA PRO A 98 23.09 10.71 -1.18
C PRO A 98 23.99 9.59 -1.79
N GLU A 99 24.44 9.75 -3.04
CA GLU A 99 24.90 8.65 -3.95
C GLU A 99 26.16 7.87 -3.50
N SER A 100 26.47 6.64 -3.95
CA SER A 100 26.46 6.04 -5.31
C SER A 100 26.39 4.49 -5.27
N ASN A 101 25.84 3.69 -6.19
CA ASN A 101 24.88 3.81 -7.29
C ASN A 101 24.65 2.37 -7.83
N THR A 102 23.53 1.71 -7.50
CA THR A 102 22.94 0.54 -8.21
C THR A 102 21.40 0.52 -8.08
N SER A 103 20.58 1.46 -8.54
CA SER A 103 20.74 2.77 -9.19
C SER A 103 19.31 3.28 -9.42
N ARG A 104 18.50 3.80 -8.51
CA ARG A 104 18.55 4.29 -7.13
C ARG A 104 17.18 3.81 -6.58
N ILE A 105 17.19 2.54 -6.17
CA ILE A 105 16.16 1.54 -5.76
C ILE A 105 14.70 2.06 -5.69
N PHE A 106 13.89 2.17 -6.75
CA PHE A 106 14.03 1.89 -8.18
C PHE A 106 13.44 3.08 -8.98
N GLN A 107 14.03 4.27 -8.79
CA GLN A 107 13.76 5.59 -9.42
C GLN A 107 12.31 5.92 -9.84
N HIS A 108 11.51 6.30 -8.84
CA HIS A 108 10.14 6.81 -9.01
C HIS A 108 10.10 8.27 -9.45
N GLY A 109 10.18 8.48 -10.77
CA GLY A 109 9.95 9.76 -11.43
C GLY A 109 9.33 9.57 -12.79
N SER A 110 8.20 8.87 -12.85
CA SER A 110 7.44 8.61 -14.07
C SER A 110 5.95 8.78 -13.82
N TYR A 111 5.23 9.16 -14.87
CA TYR A 111 3.77 9.26 -14.88
C TYR A 111 3.17 7.84 -15.03
N PRO A 112 2.11 7.48 -14.28
CA PRO A 112 1.43 8.22 -13.20
C PRO A 112 2.17 8.13 -11.85
N SER A 113 1.80 8.94 -10.85
CA SER A 113 2.57 9.04 -9.61
C SER A 113 2.65 7.73 -8.81
N TYR A 114 3.88 7.27 -8.57
CA TYR A 114 4.15 5.99 -7.90
C TYR A 114 3.49 5.89 -6.52
N GLY A 115 3.61 6.93 -5.69
CA GLY A 115 3.09 6.88 -4.32
C GLY A 115 1.57 6.68 -4.28
N LEU A 116 0.83 7.32 -5.20
CA LEU A 116 -0.62 7.13 -5.29
C LEU A 116 -0.97 5.78 -5.88
N PHE A 117 -0.25 5.33 -6.91
CA PHE A 117 -0.41 4.00 -7.50
C PHE A 117 -0.17 2.88 -6.47
N SER A 118 0.93 2.93 -5.72
CA SER A 118 1.30 1.91 -4.75
C SER A 118 0.32 1.85 -3.57
N ILE A 119 -0.07 3.01 -3.04
CA ILE A 119 -0.98 3.07 -1.88
C ILE A 119 -2.40 2.69 -2.28
N SER A 120 -2.86 3.07 -3.47
CA SER A 120 -4.17 2.62 -3.98
C SER A 120 -4.18 1.11 -4.28
N SER A 121 -3.11 0.57 -4.88
CA SER A 121 -2.95 -0.88 -5.06
C SER A 121 -3.01 -1.63 -3.73
N LEU A 122 -2.26 -1.15 -2.74
CA LEU A 122 -2.26 -1.72 -1.40
C LEU A 122 -3.62 -1.62 -0.69
N SER A 123 -4.30 -0.48 -0.84
CA SER A 123 -5.63 -0.26 -0.27
C SER A 123 -6.65 -1.23 -0.89
N SER A 124 -6.62 -1.42 -2.21
CA SER A 124 -7.46 -2.40 -2.92
C SER A 124 -7.18 -3.82 -2.42
N TYR A 125 -5.90 -4.19 -2.31
CA TYR A 125 -5.48 -5.51 -1.83
C TYR A 125 -6.00 -5.80 -0.41
N PHE A 126 -5.87 -4.85 0.52
CA PHE A 126 -6.38 -5.02 1.88
C PHE A 126 -7.91 -5.03 1.95
N LEU A 127 -8.59 -4.19 1.18
CA LEU A 127 -10.06 -4.17 1.16
C LEU A 127 -10.64 -5.49 0.65
N LEU A 128 -10.06 -6.06 -0.41
CA LEU A 128 -10.48 -7.37 -0.93
C LEU A 128 -10.18 -8.48 0.07
N GLY A 129 -8.99 -8.48 0.68
CA GLY A 129 -8.66 -9.38 1.76
C GLY A 129 -9.68 -9.33 2.89
N MET A 130 -10.02 -8.13 3.37
CA MET A 130 -11.02 -7.95 4.41
C MET A 130 -12.42 -8.41 3.99
N ASN A 131 -12.81 -8.20 2.74
CA ASN A 131 -14.11 -8.63 2.21
C ASN A 131 -14.25 -10.15 2.22
N ASP A 132 -13.19 -10.88 1.87
CA ASP A 132 -13.22 -12.36 1.89
C ASP A 132 -13.34 -12.93 3.30
N TYR A 133 -12.86 -12.21 4.32
CA TYR A 133 -13.03 -12.57 5.74
C TYR A 133 -14.32 -12.03 6.37
N ALA A 134 -15.13 -11.22 5.66
CA ALA A 134 -16.35 -10.62 6.22
C ALA A 134 -17.34 -11.67 6.73
N ALA A 135 -17.53 -12.77 5.99
CA ALA A 135 -18.39 -13.87 6.40
C ALA A 135 -17.89 -14.56 7.70
N THR A 136 -16.57 -14.67 7.88
CA THR A 136 -15.99 -15.19 9.12
C THR A 136 -16.32 -14.26 10.29
N PHE A 137 -16.22 -12.94 10.12
CA PHE A 137 -16.59 -11.98 11.16
C PHE A 137 -18.07 -12.04 11.53
N ASP A 138 -18.96 -12.22 10.55
CA ASP A 138 -20.40 -12.39 10.79
C ASP A 138 -20.68 -13.69 11.59
N SER A 139 -19.94 -14.78 11.30
CA SER A 139 -20.06 -16.02 12.07
C SER A 139 -19.56 -15.89 13.51
N MET A 140 -18.50 -15.09 13.73
CA MET A 140 -17.99 -14.80 15.08
C MET A 140 -18.94 -13.89 15.86
N ASP A 141 -19.62 -12.95 15.20
CA ASP A 141 -20.66 -12.13 15.80
C ASP A 141 -21.90 -12.95 16.22
N ALA A 142 -22.19 -14.04 15.51
CA ALA A 142 -23.27 -14.96 15.88
C ALA A 142 -22.95 -15.82 17.12
N SER A 143 -21.66 -16.16 17.32
CA SER A 143 -21.21 -16.99 18.45
C SER A 143 -20.75 -16.19 19.68
N GLY A 144 -20.50 -14.89 19.54
CA GLY A 144 -19.95 -14.04 20.60
C GLY A 144 -21.01 -13.49 21.57
N SER A 145 -20.57 -13.14 22.79
CA SER A 145 -21.43 -12.51 23.81
C SER A 145 -21.86 -11.08 23.45
N ASN A 146 -21.05 -10.38 22.65
CA ASN A 146 -21.34 -9.03 22.15
C ASN A 146 -21.68 -9.09 20.66
N LYS A 147 -22.99 -9.07 20.37
CA LYS A 147 -23.53 -8.96 19.02
C LYS A 147 -22.99 -7.66 18.38
N TYR A 148 -22.45 -7.74 17.15
CA TYR A 148 -21.90 -6.65 16.34
C TYR A 148 -20.47 -6.15 16.67
N ALA A 149 -19.77 -6.75 17.64
CA ALA A 149 -18.43 -6.28 18.01
C ALA A 149 -17.40 -6.51 16.88
N TRP A 150 -17.53 -7.58 16.10
CA TRP A 150 -16.57 -7.95 15.07
C TRP A 150 -16.89 -7.32 13.72
N SER A 151 -18.15 -7.29 13.29
CA SER A 151 -18.57 -6.62 12.05
C SER A 151 -18.27 -5.12 12.09
N THR A 152 -18.37 -4.48 13.27
CA THR A 152 -18.00 -3.07 13.44
C THR A 152 -16.50 -2.83 13.18
N ARG A 153 -15.61 -3.75 13.57
CA ARG A 153 -14.16 -3.62 13.35
C ARG A 153 -13.82 -3.63 11.86
N VAL A 154 -14.49 -4.48 11.08
CA VAL A 154 -14.32 -4.54 9.61
C VAL A 154 -14.76 -3.22 8.99
N ARG A 155 -15.92 -2.69 9.38
CA ARG A 155 -16.43 -1.41 8.86
C ARG A 155 -15.49 -0.25 9.21
N VAL A 156 -15.05 -0.14 10.47
CA VAL A 156 -14.12 0.90 10.93
C VAL A 156 -12.79 0.83 10.17
N SER A 157 -12.25 -0.36 9.94
CA SER A 157 -11.00 -0.53 9.19
C SER A 157 -11.19 -0.14 7.71
N SER A 158 -12.32 -0.51 7.09
CA SER A 158 -12.61 -0.11 5.70
C SER A 158 -12.72 1.41 5.52
N TYR A 159 -13.40 2.10 6.45
CA TYR A 159 -13.46 3.57 6.44
C TYR A 159 -12.09 4.21 6.74
N SER A 160 -11.31 3.63 7.64
CA SER A 160 -9.96 4.12 7.96
C SER A 160 -9.03 4.08 6.74
N ILE A 161 -9.07 3.00 5.96
CA ILE A 161 -8.30 2.87 4.71
C ILE A 161 -8.75 3.94 3.69
N GLY A 162 -10.06 4.12 3.53
CA GLY A 162 -10.61 5.14 2.63
C GLY A 162 -10.22 6.57 3.01
N ILE A 163 -10.30 6.91 4.30
CA ILE A 163 -9.89 8.23 4.82
C ILE A 163 -8.39 8.45 4.63
N LEU A 164 -7.56 7.43 4.92
CA LEU A 164 -6.11 7.52 4.73
C LEU A 164 -5.77 7.82 3.26
N LEU A 165 -6.37 7.08 2.33
CA LEU A 165 -6.18 7.29 0.89
C LEU A 165 -6.64 8.68 0.44
N PHE A 166 -7.77 9.16 0.97
CA PHE A 166 -8.27 10.51 0.70
C PHE A 166 -7.32 11.60 1.20
N VAL A 167 -6.82 11.48 2.44
CA VAL A 167 -5.86 12.43 3.02
C VAL A 167 -4.58 12.50 2.18
N ILE A 168 -4.09 11.35 1.70
CA ILE A 168 -2.89 11.30 0.85
C ILE A 168 -3.15 11.98 -0.50
N ILE A 169 -4.30 11.76 -1.13
CA ILE A 169 -4.70 12.46 -2.36
C ILE A 169 -4.75 13.96 -2.14
N CYS A 170 -5.44 14.43 -1.09
CA CYS A 170 -5.54 15.85 -0.75
C CYS A 170 -4.16 16.45 -0.49
N SER A 171 -3.27 15.74 0.22
CA SER A 171 -1.91 16.20 0.50
C SER A 171 -1.07 16.40 -0.77
N ARG A 172 -1.31 15.59 -1.81
CA ARG A 172 -0.60 15.65 -3.10
C ARG A 172 -1.12 16.77 -3.98
N LEU A 173 -2.45 16.97 -4.00
CA LEU A 173 -3.09 18.06 -4.73
C LEU A 173 -2.77 19.43 -4.11
N TYR A 174 -2.79 19.53 -2.77
CA TYR A 174 -2.49 20.78 -2.06
C TYR A 174 -1.05 21.27 -2.29
N LYS A 175 -0.11 20.35 -2.50
CA LYS A 175 1.30 20.69 -2.79
C LYS A 175 1.60 20.86 -4.28
N GLU A 176 0.57 20.76 -5.13
CA GLU A 176 0.70 20.87 -6.58
C GLU A 176 1.75 19.89 -7.15
N CYS A 177 1.90 18.73 -6.51
CA CYS A 177 2.87 17.72 -6.93
C CYS A 177 2.39 16.94 -8.16
N ASP A 178 1.08 16.82 -8.31
CA ASP A 178 0.41 16.05 -9.36
C ASP A 178 -0.80 16.83 -9.90
N THR A 179 -1.08 16.71 -11.20
CA THR A 179 -2.32 17.23 -11.79
C THR A 179 -3.51 16.37 -11.36
N SER A 180 -4.69 16.98 -11.23
CA SER A 180 -5.93 16.26 -10.87
C SER A 180 -6.21 15.05 -11.77
N GLY A 181 -5.95 15.18 -13.08
CA GLY A 181 -6.03 14.06 -14.03
C GLY A 181 -5.00 12.97 -13.78
N GLY A 182 -3.74 13.34 -13.48
CA GLY A 182 -2.68 12.39 -13.14
C GLY A 182 -3.00 11.60 -11.86
N VAL A 183 -3.58 12.25 -10.85
CA VAL A 183 -4.03 11.60 -9.62
C VAL A 183 -5.13 10.58 -9.91
N LEU A 184 -6.15 10.95 -10.68
CA LEU A 184 -7.25 10.04 -11.02
C LEU A 184 -6.75 8.79 -11.74
N VAL A 185 -5.87 8.96 -12.74
CA VAL A 185 -5.27 7.84 -13.49
C VAL A 185 -4.42 6.96 -12.56
N ALA A 186 -3.60 7.56 -11.68
CA ALA A 186 -2.77 6.82 -10.73
C ALA A 186 -3.61 5.94 -9.79
N VAL A 187 -4.68 6.51 -9.25
CA VAL A 187 -5.57 5.82 -8.30
C VAL A 187 -6.35 4.70 -9.00
N MET A 188 -6.93 4.97 -10.18
CA MET A 188 -7.70 3.95 -10.90
C MET A 188 -6.83 2.76 -11.33
N LEU A 189 -5.64 3.03 -11.86
CA LEU A 189 -4.70 1.98 -12.25
C LEU A 189 -4.17 1.21 -11.05
N GLY A 190 -3.89 1.89 -9.93
CA GLY A 190 -3.46 1.23 -8.71
C GLY A 190 -4.56 0.35 -8.12
N LEU A 191 -5.81 0.83 -8.03
CA LEU A 191 -6.94 0.01 -7.57
C LEU A 191 -7.13 -1.25 -8.44
N LEU A 192 -7.05 -1.10 -9.76
CA LEU A 192 -7.15 -2.20 -10.72
C LEU A 192 -5.99 -3.19 -10.54
N PHE A 193 -4.76 -2.69 -10.44
CA PHE A 193 -3.58 -3.54 -10.25
C PHE A 193 -3.65 -4.31 -8.92
N GLY A 194 -4.10 -3.66 -7.85
CA GLY A 194 -4.30 -4.31 -6.55
C GLY A 194 -5.38 -5.38 -6.58
N TRP A 195 -6.45 -5.17 -7.35
CA TRP A 195 -7.47 -6.20 -7.57
C TRP A 195 -6.94 -7.40 -8.33
N VAL A 196 -6.23 -7.17 -9.45
CA VAL A 196 -5.60 -8.25 -10.23
C VAL A 196 -4.58 -9.01 -9.39
N GLY A 197 -3.70 -8.30 -8.68
CA GLY A 197 -2.69 -8.90 -7.81
C GLY A 197 -3.31 -9.73 -6.68
N TYR A 198 -4.41 -9.26 -6.09
CA TYR A 198 -5.17 -10.03 -5.10
C TYR A 198 -5.71 -11.34 -5.68
N VAL A 199 -6.32 -11.30 -6.87
CA VAL A 199 -6.87 -12.50 -7.53
C VAL A 199 -5.77 -13.50 -7.91
N ILE A 200 -4.62 -13.02 -8.35
CA ILE A 200 -3.47 -13.89 -8.67
C ILE A 200 -2.92 -14.53 -7.40
N ASN A 201 -2.65 -13.72 -6.38
CA ASN A 201 -2.05 -14.22 -5.13
C ASN A 201 -2.98 -15.17 -4.38
N SER A 202 -4.29 -14.91 -4.37
CA SER A 202 -5.28 -15.82 -3.76
C SER A 202 -5.38 -17.16 -4.47
N LYS A 203 -5.17 -17.21 -5.79
CA LYS A 203 -5.13 -18.45 -6.56
C LYS A 203 -3.82 -19.22 -6.42
N VAL A 204 -2.69 -18.52 -6.36
CA VAL A 204 -1.36 -19.15 -6.30
C VAL A 204 -1.04 -19.66 -4.90
N PHE A 205 -1.30 -18.85 -3.87
CA PHE A 205 -0.92 -19.15 -2.49
C PHE A 205 -2.08 -19.64 -1.62
N GLY A 206 -3.33 -19.43 -2.05
CA GLY A 206 -4.54 -19.78 -1.31
C GLY A 206 -4.96 -18.68 -0.32
N LEU A 207 -6.26 -18.61 -0.02
CA LEU A 207 -6.81 -17.54 0.84
C LEU A 207 -6.24 -17.55 2.27
N GLU A 208 -5.98 -18.73 2.84
CA GLU A 208 -5.44 -18.89 4.19
C GLU A 208 -4.05 -18.26 4.36
N SER A 209 -3.27 -18.25 3.27
CA SER A 209 -1.91 -17.70 3.24
C SER A 209 -1.88 -16.17 3.26
N MET A 210 -2.97 -15.52 2.84
CA MET A 210 -3.13 -14.06 2.78
C MET A 210 -3.84 -13.50 4.00
N ASN A 211 -3.96 -14.32 5.05
CA ASN A 211 -4.66 -13.97 6.27
C ASN A 211 -3.80 -13.10 7.18
N PHE A 212 -3.95 -11.78 7.07
CA PHE A 212 -3.28 -10.83 7.96
C PHE A 212 -3.80 -10.88 9.40
N LEU A 213 -5.04 -11.35 9.58
CA LEU A 213 -5.74 -11.33 10.85
C LEU A 213 -5.52 -12.61 11.67
N GLY A 214 -4.92 -13.64 11.07
CA GLY A 214 -4.72 -14.95 11.70
C GLY A 214 -6.03 -15.67 12.03
N LEU A 215 -7.14 -15.30 11.37
CA LEU A 215 -8.46 -15.88 11.62
C LEU A 215 -8.68 -17.20 10.87
N PRO A 216 -9.26 -18.24 11.48
CA PRO A 216 -9.59 -19.45 10.75
C PRO A 216 -10.60 -19.13 9.63
N TYR A 217 -10.30 -19.56 8.41
CA TYR A 217 -11.21 -19.37 7.29
C TYR A 217 -12.36 -20.39 7.41
N MET A 218 -13.57 -19.90 7.66
CA MET A 218 -14.75 -20.72 7.98
C MET A 218 -15.50 -21.22 6.73
N LYS A 219 -15.02 -20.94 5.51
CA LYS A 219 -15.63 -21.53 4.32
C LYS A 219 -15.40 -23.04 4.39
N SER A 220 -16.48 -23.81 4.42
CA SER A 220 -16.39 -25.25 4.57
C SER A 220 -15.54 -25.82 3.44
N ARG A 221 -14.35 -26.36 3.74
CA ARG A 221 -13.53 -27.14 2.80
C ARG A 221 -14.26 -28.37 2.21
N ARG A 222 -15.51 -28.61 2.66
CA ARG A 222 -16.48 -29.54 2.08
C ARG A 222 -16.91 -29.16 0.66
N GLU A 223 -16.90 -27.87 0.31
CA GLU A 223 -17.16 -27.40 -1.07
C GLU A 223 -15.93 -27.54 -1.97
N ASP A 224 -14.72 -27.46 -1.40
CA ASP A 224 -13.43 -27.61 -2.12
C ASP A 224 -12.85 -29.04 -2.06
N GLY A 225 -13.65 -30.02 -1.63
CA GLY A 225 -13.30 -31.46 -1.71
C GLY A 225 -12.31 -32.00 -0.68
N ASN A 226 -11.87 -31.20 0.31
CA ASN A 226 -10.89 -31.62 1.32
C ASN A 226 -11.54 -31.71 2.72
N PRO A 227 -11.90 -32.91 3.22
CA PRO A 227 -12.54 -33.05 4.53
C PRO A 227 -11.57 -32.63 5.66
N ILE A 228 -12.05 -31.75 6.55
CA ILE A 228 -11.25 -31.15 7.64
C ILE A 228 -11.06 -32.11 8.82
N TYR A 229 -11.97 -33.07 9.00
CA TYR A 229 -11.89 -34.05 10.09
C TYR A 229 -12.37 -35.41 9.61
N VAL A 230 -11.45 -36.35 9.43
CA VAL A 230 -11.78 -37.77 9.50
C VAL A 230 -11.85 -38.07 11.00
N CYS A 231 -13.06 -38.06 11.56
CA CYS A 231 -13.24 -38.71 12.86
C CYS A 231 -12.92 -40.18 12.62
N ASN A 232 -11.77 -40.66 13.13
CA ASN A 232 -11.53 -42.09 13.22
C ASN A 232 -12.68 -42.66 14.05
N GLN A 233 -13.55 -43.45 13.39
CA GLN A 233 -14.57 -44.23 14.05
C GLN A 233 -13.83 -45.11 15.05
N VAL A 234 -14.00 -44.83 16.35
CA VAL A 234 -13.56 -45.73 17.40
C VAL A 234 -14.37 -47.00 17.20
N GLN A 235 -13.75 -48.03 16.63
CA GLN A 235 -14.33 -49.37 16.57
C GLN A 235 -14.45 -49.85 18.01
N GLY A 236 -15.69 -49.94 18.49
CA GLY A 236 -16.04 -50.69 19.68
C GLY A 236 -15.98 -52.20 19.42
#